data_AF-A0AAU5S4W9-F1
#
_entry.id   AF-A0AAU5S4W9-F1
#
_cell.length_a   1.000
_cell.length_b   1.000
_cell.length_c   1.000
_cell.angle_alpha   90.00
_cell.angle_beta   90.00
_cell.angle_gamma   90.00
#
_symmetry.space_group_name_H-M   'P 1'
#
loop_
_entity.id
_entity.type
_entity.pdbx_description
1 polymer ?
#
loop_
_entity_poly.entity_id
_entity_poly.type
_entity_poly.pdbx_seq_one_letter_code
_entity_poly.pdbx_strand_id
1 'polypeptide(L)'
;MTQKTAPWGVGRMELYATAAAVPAFTPLIDPETQIAMIVDEEGRTVELGDHGTSTSGVTPTSTTPGDGAGPSGPTDSDVTESYDQDQSD
;
A
#
# COMPACT_ATOMS: atom_id res chain seq x y z
N MET A 1 -43.66 11.31 -33.96
CA MET A 1 -42.92 11.30 -32.67
C MET A 1 -42.02 10.08 -32.70
N THR A 2 -40.71 10.25 -32.82
CA THR A 2 -39.77 9.12 -32.94
C THR A 2 -39.52 8.56 -31.56
N GLN A 3 -40.02 7.35 -31.29
CA GLN A 3 -39.76 6.66 -30.04
C GLN A 3 -38.27 6.24 -30.03
N LYS A 4 -37.52 6.75 -29.05
CA LYS A 4 -36.10 6.41 -28.91
C LYS A 4 -36.02 5.06 -28.20
N THR A 5 -35.65 4.03 -28.94
CA THR A 5 -35.43 2.69 -28.37
C THR A 5 -34.30 2.78 -27.35
N ALA A 6 -34.52 2.24 -26.16
CA ALA A 6 -33.48 2.20 -25.13
C ALA A 6 -32.26 1.41 -25.66
N PRO A 7 -31.03 1.82 -25.33
CA PRO A 7 -29.83 1.07 -25.70
C PRO A 7 -29.91 -0.36 -25.20
N TRP A 8 -29.46 -1.32 -26.03
CA TRP A 8 -29.54 -2.76 -25.76
C TRP A 8 -28.94 -3.18 -24.41
N GLY A 9 -27.96 -2.44 -23.89
CA GLY A 9 -27.28 -2.73 -22.64
C GLY A 9 -28.12 -2.49 -21.39
N VAL A 10 -29.16 -1.64 -21.45
CA VAL A 10 -29.95 -1.26 -20.27
C VAL A 10 -30.71 -2.45 -19.70
N GLY A 11 -31.25 -3.33 -20.55
CA GLY A 11 -31.95 -4.54 -20.12
C GLY A 11 -31.05 -5.64 -19.55
N ARG A 12 -29.73 -5.42 -19.49
CA ARG A 12 -28.76 -6.35 -18.93
C ARG A 12 -28.12 -5.83 -17.64
N MET A 13 -28.45 -4.61 -17.25
CA MET A 13 -28.02 -4.05 -15.97
C MET A 13 -28.94 -4.59 -14.89
N GLU A 14 -28.35 -5.21 -13.88
CA GLU A 14 -29.01 -5.55 -12.63
C GLU A 14 -28.45 -4.67 -11.52
N LEU A 15 -29.22 -4.52 -10.44
CA LEU A 15 -28.68 -3.91 -9.24
C LEU A 15 -27.52 -4.76 -8.72
N TYR A 16 -26.49 -4.11 -8.19
CA TYR A 16 -25.49 -4.81 -7.42
C TYR A 16 -26.15 -5.56 -6.26
N ALA A 17 -25.62 -6.73 -5.94
CA ALA A 17 -26.04 -7.46 -4.75
C ALA A 17 -25.93 -6.54 -3.53
N THR A 18 -26.92 -6.61 -2.64
CA THR A 18 -26.88 -5.88 -1.36
C THR A 18 -25.63 -6.31 -0.60
N ALA A 19 -24.76 -5.36 -0.29
CA ALA A 19 -23.60 -5.61 0.56
C ALA A 19 -24.06 -5.87 2.00
N ALA A 20 -23.46 -6.86 2.66
CA ALA A 20 -23.60 -7.01 4.10
C ALA A 20 -22.89 -5.86 4.80
N ALA A 21 -23.50 -5.32 5.86
CA ALA A 21 -22.82 -4.36 6.73
C ALA A 21 -21.71 -5.09 7.49
N VAL A 22 -20.48 -4.57 7.42
CA VAL A 22 -19.36 -5.03 8.24
C VAL A 22 -19.17 -4.03 9.38
N PRO A 23 -19.12 -4.45 10.64
CA PRO A 23 -18.86 -3.55 11.76
C PRO A 23 -17.53 -2.82 11.58
N ALA A 24 -17.52 -1.52 11.89
CA ALA A 24 -16.29 -0.75 11.93
C ALA A 24 -15.64 -0.93 13.31
N PHE A 25 -14.40 -1.41 13.32
CA PHE A 25 -13.60 -1.52 14.54
C PHE A 25 -12.47 -0.49 14.52
N THR A 26 -12.24 0.18 15.65
CA THR A 26 -11.10 1.07 15.83
C THR A 26 -9.99 0.29 16.51
N PRO A 27 -8.85 0.02 15.83
CA PRO A 27 -7.73 -0.64 16.48
C PRO A 27 -7.13 0.24 17.56
N LEU A 28 -6.71 -0.38 18.67
CA LEU A 28 -5.96 0.24 19.75
C LEU A 28 -4.52 -0.28 19.73
N ILE A 29 -3.56 0.55 20.10
CA ILE A 29 -2.16 0.12 20.26
C ILE A 29 -1.99 -0.39 21.69
N ASP A 30 -1.53 -1.63 21.84
CA ASP A 30 -1.09 -2.15 23.12
C ASP A 30 0.20 -1.42 23.55
N PRO A 31 0.21 -0.74 24.71
CA PRO A 31 1.38 0.03 25.15
C PRO A 31 2.60 -0.84 25.46
N GLU A 32 2.43 -2.11 25.86
CA GLU A 32 3.53 -3.00 26.22
C GLU A 32 4.21 -3.59 24.97
N THR A 33 3.41 -4.03 24.00
CA THR A 33 3.90 -4.74 22.81
C THR A 33 4.05 -3.85 21.59
N GLN A 34 3.41 -2.67 21.57
CA GLN A 34 3.30 -1.78 20.40
C GLN A 34 2.60 -2.42 19.19
N ILE A 35 1.77 -3.44 19.43
CA ILE A 35 1.01 -4.14 18.39
C ILE A 35 -0.42 -3.57 18.31
N ALA A 36 -0.95 -3.45 17.09
CA ALA A 36 -2.32 -3.04 16.85
C ALA A 36 -3.31 -4.16 17.15
N MET A 37 -4.31 -3.88 17.97
CA MET A 37 -5.28 -4.87 18.45
C MET A 37 -6.71 -4.36 18.24
N ILE A 38 -7.58 -5.23 17.71
CA ILE A 38 -9.02 -4.97 17.62
C ILE A 38 -9.70 -5.68 18.79
N VAL A 39 -10.65 -5.02 19.43
CA VAL A 39 -11.52 -5.64 20.44
C VAL A 39 -12.90 -5.78 19.84
N ASP A 40 -13.43 -7.00 19.83
CA ASP A 40 -14.79 -7.27 19.35
C ASP A 40 -15.87 -6.90 20.39
N GLU A 41 -17.14 -7.08 20.02
CA GLU A 41 -18.28 -6.75 20.87
C GLU A 41 -18.34 -7.61 22.15
N GLU A 42 -17.72 -8.80 22.15
CA GLU A 42 -17.62 -9.69 23.30
C GLU A 42 -16.36 -9.44 24.16
N GLY A 43 -15.55 -8.43 23.81
CA GLY A 43 -14.32 -8.09 24.51
C GLY A 43 -13.15 -9.02 24.17
N ARG A 44 -13.24 -9.83 23.12
CA ARG A 44 -12.15 -10.68 22.65
C ARG A 44 -11.21 -9.86 21.77
N THR A 45 -9.92 -10.14 21.89
CA THR A 45 -8.89 -9.50 21.11
C THR A 45 -8.71 -10.25 19.79
N VAL A 46 -8.82 -9.52 18.68
CA VAL A 46 -8.43 -9.99 17.35
C VAL A 46 -7.13 -9.28 17.02
N GLU A 47 -6.07 -10.06 16.90
CA GLU A 47 -4.80 -9.56 16.38
C GLU A 47 -5.01 -9.18 14.92
N LEU A 48 -4.71 -7.93 14.57
CA LEU A 48 -4.59 -7.52 13.19
C LEU A 48 -3.22 -8.07 12.75
N GLY A 49 -3.23 -9.31 12.25
CA GLY A 49 -2.05 -10.16 12.11
C GLY A 49 -0.87 -9.55 11.35
N ASP A 50 0.19 -10.35 11.24
CA ASP A 50 1.52 -9.94 10.79
C ASP A 50 1.47 -9.01 9.56
N HIS A 51 1.72 -7.74 9.79
CA HIS A 51 1.89 -6.76 8.72
C HIS A 51 3.39 -6.64 8.51
N GLY A 52 3.87 -7.10 7.36
CA GLY A 52 5.30 -7.15 7.06
C GLY A 52 6.00 -5.84 7.42
N THR A 53 7.00 -5.91 8.29
CA THR A 53 7.81 -4.75 8.69
C THR A 53 8.84 -4.49 7.61
N SER A 54 8.43 -3.79 6.54
CA SER A 54 9.33 -3.56 5.41
C SER A 54 10.67 -2.97 5.87
N THR A 55 11.77 -3.66 5.55
CA THR A 55 13.11 -3.10 5.78
C THR A 55 13.47 -2.22 4.60
N SER A 56 13.74 -0.94 4.90
CA SER A 56 14.18 0.03 3.88
C SER A 56 15.68 -0.15 3.60
N GLY A 57 16.03 -0.34 2.34
CA GLY A 57 17.41 -0.33 1.83
C GLY A 57 17.62 0.86 0.91
N VAL A 58 18.86 1.35 0.83
CA VAL A 58 19.26 2.39 -0.13
C VAL A 58 20.41 1.90 -0.98
N THR A 59 20.34 2.10 -2.28
CA THR A 59 21.45 1.85 -3.21
C THR A 59 21.96 3.20 -3.73
N PRO A 60 23.00 3.78 -3.11
CA PRO A 60 23.58 5.03 -3.57
C PRO A 60 24.48 4.77 -4.79
N THR A 61 24.33 5.59 -5.83
CA THR A 61 25.22 5.61 -6.99
C THR A 61 25.79 7.00 -7.19
N SER A 62 27.09 7.10 -7.49
CA SER A 62 27.76 8.35 -7.81
C SER A 62 28.66 8.16 -9.02
N THR A 63 28.59 9.06 -10.00
CA THR A 63 29.56 9.10 -11.08
C THR A 63 30.54 10.26 -10.89
N THR A 64 31.82 9.97 -11.05
CA THR A 64 32.89 10.98 -11.07
C THR A 64 33.47 11.06 -12.48
N PRO A 65 33.68 12.26 -13.05
CA PRO A 65 34.37 12.41 -14.32
C PRO A 65 35.79 11.82 -14.26
N GLY A 66 36.19 11.11 -15.33
CA GLY A 66 37.44 10.34 -15.43
C GLY A 66 38.76 11.14 -15.37
N ASP A 67 39.84 10.39 -15.47
CA ASP A 67 41.23 10.58 -15.04
C ASP A 67 42.12 11.62 -15.78
N GLY A 68 41.56 12.76 -16.15
CA GLY A 68 42.37 13.99 -16.21
C GLY A 68 42.91 14.43 -17.58
N ALA A 69 42.03 14.98 -18.42
CA ALA A 69 42.43 15.81 -19.56
C ALA A 69 41.51 17.03 -19.76
N GLY A 70 41.02 17.65 -18.68
CA GLY A 70 40.19 18.85 -18.73
C GLY A 70 39.52 19.17 -17.38
N PRO A 71 38.89 20.34 -17.22
CA PRO A 71 38.20 20.70 -15.99
C PRO A 71 37.10 19.68 -15.68
N SER A 72 37.06 19.18 -14.44
CA SER A 72 36.11 18.18 -13.98
C SER A 72 34.67 18.64 -14.25
N GLY A 73 33.90 17.81 -14.96
CA GLY A 73 32.47 18.02 -15.16
C GLY A 73 31.67 17.89 -13.85
N PRO A 74 30.36 18.14 -13.88
CA PRO A 74 29.51 17.99 -12.69
C PRO A 74 29.54 16.54 -12.18
N THR A 75 29.73 16.38 -10.88
CA THR A 75 29.50 15.11 -10.18
C THR A 75 28.00 14.93 -9.99
N ASP A 76 27.46 13.78 -10.39
CA ASP A 76 26.10 13.38 -10.04
C ASP A 76 26.10 12.38 -8.89
N SER A 77 25.02 12.37 -8.12
CA SER A 77 24.77 11.38 -7.09
C SER A 77 23.27 11.18 -7.02
N ASP A 78 22.86 9.93 -7.06
CA ASP A 78 21.46 9.51 -6.96
C ASP A 78 21.31 8.40 -5.92
N VAL A 79 20.14 8.33 -5.30
CA VAL A 79 19.79 7.33 -4.29
C VAL A 79 18.47 6.70 -4.71
N THR A 80 18.51 5.39 -4.98
CA THR A 80 17.29 4.60 -5.19
C THR A 80 16.91 3.91 -3.87
N GLU A 81 15.69 4.16 -3.40
CA GLU A 81 15.10 3.43 -2.28
C GLU A 81 14.58 2.06 -2.73
N SER A 82 14.82 1.04 -1.92
CA SER A 82 14.28 -0.31 -2.11
C SER A 82 13.63 -0.78 -0.82
N TYR A 83 12.52 -1.50 -0.94
CA TYR A 83 11.80 -2.06 0.21
C TYR A 83 11.75 -3.58 0.07
N ASP A 84 12.35 -4.30 1.00
CA ASP A 84 12.17 -5.75 1.11
C ASP A 84 10.92 -6.02 1.95
N GLN A 85 9.99 -6.80 1.39
CA GLN A 85 8.77 -7.20 2.08
C GLN A 85 9.07 -8.55 2.74
N ASP A 86 9.54 -8.56 3.98
CA ASP A 86 9.60 -9.80 4.73
C ASP A 86 8.17 -10.20 5.14
N GLN A 87 7.72 -11.33 4.64
CA GLN A 87 6.64 -12.08 5.26
C GLN A 87 7.37 -13.19 6.01
N SER A 88 7.44 -13.07 7.34
CA SER A 88 7.94 -14.16 8.16
C SER A 88 6.83 -15.22 8.23
N ASP A 89 7.13 -16.45 7.78
CA ASP A 89 6.20 -17.60 7.85
C ASP A 89 5.84 -18.01 9.29
#